data_AF-A0A7Y2TRJ3-F1
#
_entry.id   AF-A0A7Y2TRJ3-F1
#
_cell.length_a   1.000
_cell.length_b   1.000
_cell.length_c   1.000
_cell.angle_alpha   90.00
_cell.angle_beta   90.00
_cell.angle_gamma   90.00
#
_symmetry.space_group_name_H-M   'P 1'
#
loop_
_entity.id
_entity.type
_entity.pdbx_description
1 polymer ?
#
loop_
_entity_poly.entity_id
_entity_poly.type
_entity_poly.pdbx_seq_one_letter_code
_entity_poly.pdbx_strand_id
1 'polypeptide(L)'
;MRRLWLLMLLATALSPDALAQRQVETEQLRLAFDASGNLQSAFACFPACVGDKVRLQQFGDTGVVVLPGAGDAAWQLTEQVGEAELALRFESGNGAVRTWRIPRRGYRLELGLSGDGPLTLRSGESFRPRDAAGFGNWLEKSRYAVIHSGDVEQVGFDDTDAEPAPVDS
;
A
#
# COMPACT_ATOMS: atom_id res chain seq x y z
N MET A 1 4.71 65.99 -5.27
CA MET A 1 3.97 65.39 -4.13
C MET A 1 3.03 64.32 -4.66
N ARG A 2 2.96 63.15 -4.01
CA ARG A 2 2.27 61.90 -4.42
C ARG A 2 2.96 61.24 -5.62
N ARG A 3 3.52 60.04 -5.56
CA ARG A 3 2.94 58.77 -5.10
C ARG A 3 4.06 57.83 -4.59
N LEU A 4 4.47 57.99 -3.33
CA LEU A 4 4.78 56.83 -2.49
C LEU A 4 3.41 56.22 -2.10
N TRP A 5 3.33 54.91 -1.89
CA TRP A 5 2.16 54.08 -1.55
C TRP A 5 1.69 53.19 -2.70
N LEU A 6 2.39 52.06 -2.86
CA LEU A 6 1.84 50.77 -3.30
C LEU A 6 2.93 49.70 -3.05
N LEU A 7 3.28 49.54 -1.77
CA LEU A 7 4.13 48.49 -1.22
C LEU A 7 3.35 47.89 -0.04
N MET A 8 2.33 47.09 -0.34
CA MET A 8 1.68 46.15 0.56
C MET A 8 0.54 45.48 -0.22
N LEU A 9 0.33 44.19 0.05
CA LEU A 9 -0.74 43.31 -0.48
C LEU A 9 -0.38 42.51 -1.74
N LEU A 10 0.60 41.60 -1.61
CA LEU A 10 0.54 40.29 -2.28
C LEU A 10 1.35 39.27 -1.47
N ALA A 11 0.99 39.13 -0.19
CA ALA A 11 1.20 37.89 0.55
C ALA A 11 -0.06 37.05 0.38
N THR A 12 -0.34 36.60 -0.84
CA THR A 12 -1.36 35.59 -1.10
C THR A 12 -0.84 34.26 -0.59
N ALA A 13 -1.45 33.83 0.50
CA ALA A 13 -1.42 32.51 1.10
C ALA A 13 -1.03 31.40 0.11
N LEU A 14 0.23 30.97 0.15
CA LEU A 14 0.50 29.56 -0.01
C LEU A 14 0.14 28.93 1.34
N SER A 15 -1.10 28.48 1.47
CA SER A 15 -1.39 27.36 2.36
C SER A 15 -0.92 26.12 1.60
N PRO A 16 0.25 25.53 1.90
CA PRO A 16 0.36 24.11 1.65
C PRO A 16 -0.56 23.47 2.69
N ASP A 17 -1.80 23.15 2.30
CA ASP A 17 -2.39 21.91 2.79
C ASP A 17 -1.51 20.77 2.24
N ALA A 18 -0.28 20.69 2.75
CA ALA A 18 0.50 19.48 2.73
C ALA A 18 -0.25 18.54 3.66
N LEU A 19 -1.29 17.90 3.13
CA LEU A 19 -1.89 16.71 3.73
C LEU A 19 -0.71 15.83 4.09
N ALA A 20 -0.43 15.72 5.39
CA ALA A 20 0.82 15.21 5.91
C ALA A 20 0.98 13.74 5.48
N GLN A 21 1.57 13.54 4.30
CA GLN A 21 1.86 12.24 3.76
C GLN A 21 2.94 11.63 4.65
N ARG A 22 2.60 10.59 5.39
CA ARG A 22 3.55 9.93 6.29
C ARG A 22 4.44 9.00 5.48
N GLN A 23 5.72 9.32 5.39
CA GLN A 23 6.72 8.44 4.81
C GLN A 23 7.38 7.59 5.90
N VAL A 24 7.57 6.31 5.60
CA VAL A 24 8.29 5.37 6.46
C VAL A 24 9.35 4.67 5.64
N GLU A 25 10.60 4.77 6.09
CA GLU A 25 11.72 4.02 5.54
C GLU A 25 12.27 3.07 6.59
N THR A 26 12.44 1.82 6.22
CA THR A 26 13.09 0.77 7.01
C THR A 26 14.31 0.27 6.25
N GLU A 27 15.01 -0.73 6.81
CA GLU A 27 16.15 -1.32 6.11
C GLU A 27 15.75 -1.94 4.76
N GLN A 28 14.51 -2.44 4.60
CA GLN A 28 14.04 -3.11 3.38
C GLN A 28 12.78 -2.52 2.75
N LEU A 29 12.12 -1.55 3.38
CA LEU A 29 10.86 -0.98 2.88
C LEU A 29 10.92 0.54 2.76
N ARG A 30 10.25 1.06 1.72
CA ARG A 30 9.87 2.47 1.62
C ARG A 30 8.38 2.56 1.38
N LEU A 31 7.69 3.23 2.28
CA LEU A 31 6.24 3.29 2.34
C LEU A 31 5.78 4.74 2.41
N ALA A 32 4.63 5.03 1.81
CA ALA A 32 3.97 6.31 1.96
C ALA A 32 2.49 6.10 2.29
N PHE A 33 2.02 6.81 3.30
CA PHE A 33 0.63 6.81 3.75
C PHE A 33 0.04 8.20 3.54
N ASP A 34 -1.25 8.27 3.18
CA ASP A 34 -1.99 9.52 3.25
C ASP A 34 -2.42 9.85 4.68
N ALA A 35 -3.05 11.01 4.87
CA ALA A 35 -3.51 11.48 6.18
C ALA A 35 -4.55 10.54 6.83
N SER A 36 -5.25 9.73 6.04
CA SER A 36 -6.23 8.75 6.53
C SER A 36 -5.63 7.36 6.78
N GLY A 37 -4.33 7.20 6.57
CA GLY A 37 -3.66 5.92 6.71
C GLY A 37 -3.88 4.94 5.56
N ASN A 38 -4.33 5.39 4.38
CA ASN A 38 -4.24 4.53 3.19
C ASN A 38 -2.78 4.41 2.75
N LEU A 39 -2.38 3.22 2.32
CA LEU A 39 -1.04 2.98 1.80
C LEU A 39 -1.00 3.43 0.33
N GLN A 40 -0.36 4.56 0.07
CA GLN A 40 -0.30 5.17 -1.26
C GLN A 40 0.77 4.53 -2.14
N SER A 41 1.93 4.22 -1.58
CA SER A 41 3.02 3.54 -2.29
C SER A 41 3.78 2.59 -1.37
N ALA A 42 4.25 1.47 -1.91
CA ALA A 42 5.08 0.51 -1.20
C ALA A 42 6.17 -0.06 -2.10
N PHE A 43 7.41 0.02 -1.62
CA PHE A 43 8.59 -0.52 -2.29
C PHE A 43 9.31 -1.50 -1.36
N ALA A 44 9.67 -2.67 -1.88
CA ALA A 44 10.64 -3.57 -1.29
C ALA A 44 12.01 -3.33 -1.91
N CYS A 45 13.04 -3.18 -1.07
CA CYS A 45 14.42 -2.98 -1.49
C CYS A 45 15.23 -4.25 -1.23
N PHE A 46 16.02 -4.68 -2.22
CA PHE A 46 16.87 -5.86 -2.12
C PHE A 46 18.34 -5.50 -2.35
N PRO A 47 19.27 -5.92 -1.46
CA PRO A 47 18.99 -6.55 -0.16
C PRO A 47 18.50 -5.55 0.90
N ALA A 48 18.75 -4.25 0.70
CA ALA A 48 18.37 -3.16 1.60
C ALA A 48 18.10 -1.88 0.78
N CYS A 49 17.44 -0.87 1.37
CA CYS A 49 17.14 0.40 0.71
C CYS A 49 18.35 1.34 0.58
N VAL A 50 19.47 0.99 1.20
CA VAL A 50 20.72 1.76 1.17
C VAL A 50 21.84 0.90 0.56
N GLY A 51 22.67 1.51 -0.30
CA GLY A 51 23.86 0.89 -0.90
C GLY A 51 23.93 1.07 -2.41
N ASP A 52 25.04 0.64 -3.02
CA ASP A 52 25.32 0.91 -4.43
C ASP A 52 24.55 0.01 -5.42
N LYS A 53 23.99 -1.10 -4.93
CA LYS A 53 23.30 -2.11 -5.77
C LYS A 53 21.93 -2.48 -5.21
N VAL A 54 21.09 -1.46 -5.01
CA VAL A 54 19.71 -1.66 -4.56
C VAL A 54 18.83 -2.01 -5.75
N ARG A 55 18.16 -3.17 -5.68
CA ARG A 55 17.03 -3.50 -6.55
C ARG A 55 15.74 -3.13 -5.86
N LEU A 56 14.88 -2.38 -6.53
CA LEU A 56 13.58 -1.97 -6.03
C LEU A 56 12.48 -2.78 -6.70
N GLN A 57 11.59 -3.35 -5.90
CA GLN A 57 10.34 -3.94 -6.35
C GLN A 57 9.19 -3.08 -5.85
N GLN A 58 8.41 -2.52 -6.77
CA GLN A 58 7.27 -1.68 -6.46
C GLN A 58 5.99 -2.50 -6.45
N PHE A 59 5.26 -2.51 -5.33
CA PHE A 59 3.98 -3.22 -5.21
C PHE A 59 2.85 -2.57 -6.00
N GLY A 60 2.82 -1.23 -6.07
CA GLY A 60 1.86 -0.45 -6.85
C GLY A 60 2.30 1.00 -7.00
N ASP A 61 1.74 1.68 -8.00
CA ASP A 61 2.06 3.06 -8.38
C ASP A 61 1.16 4.11 -7.72
N THR A 62 -0.06 3.76 -7.32
CA THR A 62 -0.93 4.62 -6.49
C THR A 62 -1.98 3.81 -5.74
N GLY A 63 -2.22 4.15 -4.48
CA GLY A 63 -3.31 3.59 -3.68
C GLY A 63 -3.19 2.08 -3.52
N VAL A 64 -2.02 1.60 -3.09
CA VAL A 64 -1.75 0.17 -2.86
C VAL A 64 -2.80 -0.45 -1.94
N VAL A 65 -3.14 0.19 -0.82
CA VAL A 65 -4.27 -0.21 0.04
C VAL A 65 -5.14 1.01 0.29
N VAL A 66 -6.37 0.96 -0.22
CA VAL A 66 -7.35 2.04 -0.10
C VAL A 66 -8.55 1.56 0.69
N LEU A 67 -8.91 2.34 1.72
CA LEU A 67 -10.09 2.12 2.54
C LEU A 67 -11.09 3.28 2.36
N PRO A 68 -12.39 3.00 2.26
CA PRO A 68 -13.42 4.02 2.13
C PRO A 68 -13.50 4.91 3.38
N GLY A 69 -14.14 6.08 3.28
CA GLY A 69 -14.31 6.99 4.42
C GLY A 69 -13.10 7.88 4.73
N ALA A 70 -12.10 7.92 3.85
CA ALA A 70 -10.93 8.79 4.00
C ALA A 70 -11.22 10.30 3.80
N GLY A 71 -12.28 10.65 3.04
CA GLY A 71 -12.47 12.00 2.51
C GLY A 71 -13.07 13.05 3.45
N ASP A 72 -13.81 12.64 4.49
CA ASP A 72 -14.67 13.56 5.25
C ASP A 72 -14.33 13.67 6.74
N ALA A 73 -13.43 12.83 7.25
CA ALA A 73 -13.08 12.80 8.66
C ALA A 73 -11.68 13.35 8.92
N ALA A 74 -11.53 14.14 9.97
CA ALA A 74 -10.21 14.48 10.49
C ALA A 74 -9.59 13.23 11.15
N TRP A 75 -8.56 12.68 10.52
CA TRP A 75 -7.80 11.56 11.04
C TRP A 75 -6.65 12.07 11.92
N GLN A 76 -6.42 11.40 13.05
CA GLN A 76 -5.32 11.65 13.97
C GLN A 76 -4.32 10.49 13.89
N LEU A 77 -3.05 10.82 13.66
CA LEU A 77 -1.95 9.85 13.65
C LEU A 77 -1.30 9.80 15.02
N THR A 78 -1.19 8.59 15.59
CA THR A 78 -0.33 8.26 16.72
C THR A 78 0.74 7.28 16.27
N GLU A 79 1.99 7.55 16.64
CA GLU A 79 3.13 6.68 16.31
C GLU A 79 3.68 6.04 17.57
N GLN A 80 3.94 4.73 17.49
CA GLN A 80 4.65 3.98 18.53
C GLN A 80 5.87 3.30 17.92
N VAL A 81 7.05 3.73 18.35
CA VAL A 81 8.33 3.18 17.89
C VAL A 81 8.79 2.11 18.86
N GLY A 82 8.85 0.85 18.40
CA GLY A 82 9.45 -0.27 19.12
C GLY A 82 10.79 -0.70 18.51
N GLU A 83 11.46 -1.66 19.17
CA GLU A 83 12.73 -2.21 18.69
C GLU A 83 12.55 -3.09 17.44
N ALA A 84 11.45 -3.87 17.37
CA ALA A 84 11.18 -4.79 16.27
C ALA A 84 10.27 -4.18 15.19
N GLU A 85 9.39 -3.25 15.57
CA GLU A 85 8.38 -2.67 14.67
C GLU A 85 8.09 -1.19 14.98
N LEU A 86 7.63 -0.47 13.97
CA LEU A 86 6.95 0.82 14.06
C LEU A 86 5.45 0.56 13.89
N ALA A 87 4.64 1.01 14.85
CA ALA A 87 3.20 1.01 14.72
C ALA A 87 2.69 2.42 14.38
N LEU A 88 1.94 2.54 13.29
CA LEU A 88 1.21 3.76 12.94
C LEU A 88 -0.28 3.53 13.16
N ARG A 89 -0.89 4.35 14.00
CA ARG A 89 -2.31 4.26 14.33
C ARG A 89 -3.03 5.51 13.87
N PHE A 90 -3.97 5.36 12.95
CA PHE A 90 -4.81 6.42 12.43
C PHE A 90 -6.20 6.25 13.02
N GLU A 91 -6.69 7.27 13.72
CA GLU A 91 -8.02 7.28 14.32
C GLU A 91 -8.87 8.38 13.71
N SER A 92 -10.07 8.02 13.27
CA SER A 92 -11.05 8.97 12.72
C SER A 92 -12.01 9.42 13.81
N GLY A 93 -12.51 10.66 13.71
CA GLY A 93 -13.54 11.19 14.60
C GLY A 93 -14.86 10.40 14.62
N ASN A 94 -15.10 9.53 13.63
CA ASN A 94 -16.26 8.63 13.59
C ASN A 94 -16.02 7.27 14.29
N GLY A 95 -14.85 7.07 14.92
CA GLY A 95 -14.50 5.83 15.62
C GLY A 95 -13.83 4.75 14.77
N ALA A 96 -13.63 4.98 13.46
CA ALA A 96 -12.84 4.09 12.63
C ALA A 96 -11.35 4.16 13.00
N VAL A 97 -10.67 3.01 12.98
CA VAL A 97 -9.27 2.89 13.38
C VAL A 97 -8.51 2.00 12.42
N ARG A 98 -7.36 2.49 11.96
CA ARG A 98 -6.40 1.78 11.11
C ARG A 98 -5.06 1.68 11.82
N THR A 99 -4.58 0.47 12.02
CA THR A 99 -3.28 0.23 12.66
C THR A 99 -2.37 -0.52 11.70
N TRP A 100 -1.29 0.13 11.29
CA TRP A 100 -0.23 -0.47 10.52
C TRP A 100 0.91 -0.91 11.43
N ARG A 101 1.34 -2.16 11.35
CA ARG A 101 2.60 -2.62 11.95
C ARG A 101 3.63 -2.83 10.86
N ILE A 102 4.74 -2.13 11.01
CA ILE A 102 5.81 -2.03 10.02
C ILE A 102 7.09 -2.55 10.65
N PRO A 103 7.71 -3.60 10.11
CA PRO A 103 8.88 -4.21 10.73
C PRO A 103 10.10 -3.32 10.52
N ARG A 104 10.96 -3.22 11.53
CA ARG A 104 12.25 -2.52 11.39
C ARG A 104 13.18 -3.23 10.41
N ARG A 105 13.01 -4.56 10.29
CA ARG A 105 13.70 -5.44 9.34
C ARG A 105 12.76 -6.45 8.70
N GLY A 106 12.90 -6.67 7.40
CA GLY A 106 12.08 -7.58 6.61
C GLY A 106 10.94 -6.87 5.85
N TYR A 107 10.02 -7.66 5.28
CA TYR A 107 9.05 -7.18 4.29
C TYR A 107 7.58 -7.33 4.72
N ARG A 108 7.30 -7.95 5.88
CA ARG A 108 5.93 -8.25 6.33
C ARG A 108 5.25 -7.00 6.86
N LEU A 109 4.22 -6.52 6.19
CA LEU A 109 3.34 -5.46 6.68
C LEU A 109 2.06 -6.07 7.26
N GLU A 110 1.56 -5.50 8.35
CA GLU A 110 0.27 -5.89 8.90
C GLU A 110 -0.66 -4.69 8.99
N LEU A 111 -1.93 -4.93 8.68
CA LEU A 111 -3.00 -3.95 8.78
C LEU A 111 -4.08 -4.52 9.69
N GLY A 112 -4.34 -3.83 10.81
CA GLY A 112 -5.49 -4.04 11.67
C GLY A 112 -6.54 -2.96 11.45
N LEU A 113 -7.80 -3.38 11.28
CA LEU A 113 -8.93 -2.50 11.00
C LEU A 113 -10.00 -2.65 12.07
N SER A 114 -10.63 -1.55 12.46
CA SER A 114 -11.84 -1.54 13.29
C SER A 114 -12.79 -0.47 12.80
N GLY A 115 -14.05 -0.84 12.56
CA GLY A 115 -15.09 0.09 12.09
C GLY A 115 -14.95 0.57 10.65
N ASP A 116 -13.95 0.08 9.90
CA ASP A 116 -13.77 0.38 8.47
C ASP A 116 -14.62 -0.54 7.58
N GLY A 117 -14.97 -0.03 6.39
CA GLY A 117 -15.64 -0.78 5.33
C GLY A 117 -14.73 -1.71 4.52
N PRO A 118 -15.16 -2.17 3.33
CA PRO A 118 -14.35 -3.08 2.50
C PRO A 118 -13.01 -2.43 2.10
N LEU A 119 -11.93 -3.21 2.10
CA LEU A 119 -10.60 -2.75 1.68
C LEU A 119 -10.39 -3.03 0.18
N THR A 120 -9.71 -2.12 -0.52
CA THR A 120 -9.26 -2.35 -1.91
C THR A 120 -7.74 -2.46 -1.93
N LEU A 121 -7.23 -3.57 -2.46
CA LEU A 121 -5.81 -3.78 -2.73
C LEU A 121 -5.55 -3.52 -4.22
N ARG A 122 -4.56 -2.69 -4.55
CA ARG A 122 -4.13 -2.43 -5.92
C ARG A 122 -2.67 -2.85 -6.07
N SER A 123 -2.37 -3.52 -7.16
CA SER A 123 -1.02 -3.91 -7.52
C SER A 123 -0.59 -3.29 -8.86
N GLY A 124 0.71 -3.02 -8.98
CA GLY A 124 1.33 -2.48 -10.18
C GLY A 124 1.53 -3.54 -11.25
N GLU A 125 1.94 -3.12 -12.45
CA GLU A 125 2.14 -3.99 -13.61
C GLU A 125 3.02 -5.20 -13.33
N SER A 126 4.09 -5.03 -12.53
CA SER A 126 5.03 -6.09 -12.14
C SER A 126 4.40 -7.27 -11.39
N PHE A 127 3.17 -7.10 -10.90
CA PHE A 127 2.38 -8.09 -10.16
C PHE A 127 1.14 -8.56 -10.94
N ARG A 128 1.02 -8.20 -12.22
CA ARG A 128 0.00 -8.77 -13.10
C ARG A 128 0.45 -10.15 -13.59
N PRO A 129 -0.48 -11.11 -13.77
CA PRO A 129 -0.20 -12.36 -14.44
C PRO A 129 0.53 -12.13 -15.75
N ARG A 130 1.66 -12.80 -15.94
CA ARG A 130 2.38 -12.80 -17.22
C ARG A 130 1.70 -13.74 -18.19
N ASP A 131 1.62 -13.35 -19.46
CA ASP A 131 1.18 -14.28 -20.49
C ASP A 131 2.18 -15.44 -20.62
N ALA A 132 1.69 -16.65 -20.38
CA ALA A 132 2.47 -17.88 -20.51
C ALA A 132 1.55 -19.01 -21.00
N ALA A 133 2.11 -19.94 -21.76
CA ALA A 133 1.39 -21.10 -22.29
C ALA A 133 1.84 -22.40 -21.60
N GLY A 134 0.96 -23.40 -21.58
CA GLY A 134 1.25 -24.74 -21.03
C GLY A 134 1.76 -24.70 -19.59
N PHE A 135 2.88 -25.39 -19.32
CA PHE A 135 3.51 -25.41 -17.99
C PHE A 135 3.94 -24.03 -17.48
N GLY A 136 4.23 -23.07 -18.37
CA GLY A 136 4.55 -21.70 -17.97
C GLY A 136 3.35 -20.98 -17.35
N ASN A 137 2.15 -21.23 -17.87
CA ASN A 137 0.90 -20.71 -17.29
C ASN A 137 0.67 -21.28 -15.88
N TRP A 138 1.01 -22.56 -15.70
CA TRP A 138 0.90 -23.24 -14.42
C TRP A 138 1.80 -22.60 -13.35
N LEU A 139 3.09 -22.39 -13.66
CA LEU A 139 4.03 -21.71 -12.76
C LEU A 139 3.62 -20.26 -12.47
N GLU A 140 2.96 -19.60 -13.42
CA GLU A 140 2.54 -18.22 -13.24
C GLU A 140 1.35 -18.14 -12.28
N LYS A 141 0.32 -18.98 -12.46
CA LYS A 141 -0.87 -19.02 -11.57
C LYS A 141 -0.53 -19.29 -10.10
N SER A 142 0.44 -20.18 -9.82
CA SER A 142 0.82 -20.55 -8.44
C SER A 142 1.40 -19.40 -7.61
N ARG A 143 1.75 -18.28 -8.26
CA ARG A 143 2.33 -17.08 -7.63
C ARG A 143 1.27 -16.13 -7.05
N TYR A 144 -0.01 -16.40 -7.32
CA TYR A 144 -1.12 -15.52 -6.95
C TYR A 144 -1.99 -16.14 -5.86
N ALA A 145 -2.63 -15.28 -5.06
CA ALA A 145 -3.62 -15.65 -4.07
C ALA A 145 -4.91 -14.86 -4.34
N VAL A 146 -6.05 -15.51 -4.12
CA VAL A 146 -7.37 -14.91 -4.13
C VAL A 146 -7.78 -14.65 -2.69
N ILE A 147 -8.21 -13.42 -2.42
CA ILE A 147 -8.61 -12.98 -1.09
C ILE A 147 -10.12 -12.80 -1.08
N HIS A 148 -10.80 -13.52 -0.20
CA HIS A 148 -12.22 -13.40 0.09
C HIS A 148 -12.44 -12.86 1.51
N SER A 149 -13.67 -12.47 1.84
CA SER A 149 -13.98 -11.93 3.17
C SER A 149 -13.72 -12.96 4.26
N GLY A 150 -12.56 -12.87 4.91
CA GLY A 150 -12.14 -13.77 5.99
C GLY A 150 -11.34 -14.99 5.54
N ASP A 151 -11.01 -15.12 4.26
CA ASP A 151 -10.23 -16.24 3.74
C ASP A 151 -9.20 -15.78 2.69
N VAL A 152 -8.08 -16.48 2.64
CA VAL A 152 -7.03 -16.29 1.63
C VAL A 152 -6.73 -17.64 1.03
N GLU A 153 -7.23 -17.85 -0.19
CA GLU A 153 -6.95 -19.06 -0.96
C GLU A 153 -5.75 -18.79 -1.85
N GLN A 154 -4.70 -19.60 -1.73
CA GLN A 154 -3.69 -19.65 -2.78
C GLN A 154 -4.38 -20.20 -4.03
N VAL A 155 -4.12 -19.63 -5.22
CA VAL A 155 -4.60 -20.19 -6.48
C VAL A 155 -3.83 -21.48 -6.75
N GLY A 156 -4.22 -22.52 -6.04
CA GLY A 156 -3.93 -23.92 -6.31
C GLY A 156 -5.08 -24.52 -7.12
N PHE A 157 -4.76 -25.59 -7.85
CA PHE A 157 -5.64 -26.29 -8.77
C PHE A 157 -7.02 -26.60 -8.15
N ASP A 158 -8.10 -26.24 -8.83
CA ASP A 158 -9.37 -26.97 -8.72
C ASP A 158 -9.28 -28.12 -9.74
N ASP A 159 -9.42 -29.37 -9.28
CA ASP A 159 -9.30 -30.58 -10.12
C ASP A 159 -10.31 -30.63 -11.28
N THR A 160 -11.25 -29.68 -11.33
CA THR A 160 -12.26 -29.52 -12.39
C THR A 160 -11.78 -28.79 -13.65
N ASP A 161 -10.63 -28.10 -13.61
CA ASP A 161 -10.03 -27.40 -14.77
C ASP A 161 -9.13 -28.32 -15.62
N ALA A 162 -8.99 -29.60 -15.24
CA ALA A 162 -8.28 -30.58 -16.05
C ALA A 162 -9.11 -30.92 -17.31
N GLU A 163 -8.64 -30.47 -18.48
CA GLU A 163 -9.17 -30.90 -19.76
C GLU A 163 -9.11 -32.44 -19.84
N PRO A 164 -10.24 -33.13 -20.07
CA PRO A 164 -10.24 -34.58 -20.11
C PRO A 164 -9.31 -35.05 -21.22
N ALA A 165 -8.41 -35.98 -20.89
CA ALA A 165 -7.51 -36.57 -21.87
C ALA A 165 -8.33 -37.13 -23.05
N PRO A 166 -7.90 -36.91 -24.31
CA PRO A 166 -8.56 -37.52 -25.45
C PRO A 166 -8.58 -39.03 -25.25
N VAL A 167 -9.78 -39.60 -25.24
CA VAL A 167 -9.99 -41.04 -25.20
C VAL A 167 -9.50 -41.58 -26.53
N ASP A 168 -8.39 -42.30 -26.52
CA ASP A 168 -7.91 -42.98 -27.72
C ASP A 168 -8.74 -44.26 -27.92
N SER A 169 -9.63 -44.19 -28.92
CA SER A 169 -10.46 -45.24 -29.55
C SER A 169 -11.60 -45.87 -28.73
#